data_AF-A0A146FIP5-F1
#
_entry.id   AF-A0A146FIP5-F1
#
_cell.length_a   1.000
_cell.length_b   1.000
_cell.length_c   1.000
_cell.angle_alpha   90.00
_cell.angle_beta   90.00
_cell.angle_gamma   90.00
#
_symmetry.space_group_name_H-M   'P 1'
#
loop_
_entity.id
_entity.type
_entity.pdbx_description
1 polymer ?
#
loop_
_entity_poly.entity_id
_entity_poly.type
_entity_poly.pdbx_seq_one_letter_code
_entity_poly.pdbx_strand_id
1 'polypeptide(L)'
;MTPIWIFPAYPMLIIGPHAGILSSKLEPARSLRIIIGGTTIQGVGFLVSLMVYSAFIYRLMSQKLPRENVRPGMFVSVGPSAFTVSGIVNMAAHAKRSFPEDFMGNGALAADIVKVVANFSCLWLWGLAIFFFFIASFAHWSAIGPGRMVFSMAWFSFVFPNTALITATFAIGKAFSCKAISIIGCAMVFPLILMYIFVCYMMVRAIVHHQILWPQKGEDKDEGGFEVNRIKPESPGENTPV
;
A
#
# COMPACT_ATOMS: atom_id res chain seq x y z
N MET A 1 12.97 7.47 -9.33
CA MET A 1 11.60 6.98 -9.11
C MET A 1 11.50 6.12 -7.85
N THR A 2 10.73 6.54 -6.85
CA THR A 2 10.42 5.75 -5.64
C THR A 2 9.06 5.06 -5.81
N PRO A 3 8.72 4.01 -5.05
CA PRO A 3 7.40 3.36 -5.17
C PRO A 3 6.22 4.25 -4.79
N ILE A 4 6.48 5.42 -4.20
CA ILE A 4 5.44 6.42 -3.90
C ILE A 4 4.68 6.88 -5.15
N TRP A 5 5.26 6.75 -6.34
CA TRP A 5 4.61 7.06 -7.61
C TRP A 5 3.40 6.15 -7.92
N ILE A 6 3.20 5.09 -7.14
CA ILE A 6 2.00 4.25 -7.21
C ILE A 6 0.79 4.90 -6.53
N PHE A 7 0.99 5.87 -5.62
CA PHE A 7 -0.10 6.45 -4.82
C PHE A 7 -1.33 6.92 -5.62
N PRO A 8 -1.21 7.54 -6.80
CA PRO A 8 -2.38 7.90 -7.61
C PRO A 8 -3.25 6.69 -8.02
N ALA A 9 -2.68 5.49 -8.11
CA ALA A 9 -3.41 4.25 -8.41
C ALA A 9 -3.98 3.55 -7.16
N TYR A 10 -3.53 3.91 -5.95
CA TYR A 10 -3.97 3.27 -4.71
C TYR A 10 -5.46 3.34 -4.42
N PRO A 11 -6.17 4.46 -4.67
CA PRO A 11 -7.62 4.49 -4.53
C PRO A 11 -8.32 3.40 -5.35
N MET A 12 -7.84 3.14 -6.57
CA MET A 12 -8.36 2.04 -7.41
C MET A 12 -8.04 0.66 -6.84
N LEU A 13 -6.85 0.48 -6.26
CA LEU A 13 -6.44 -0.78 -5.65
C LEU A 13 -7.21 -1.12 -4.37
N ILE A 14 -7.71 -0.11 -3.64
CA ILE A 14 -8.49 -0.31 -2.42
C ILE A 14 -9.94 -0.71 -2.75
N ILE A 15 -10.45 -0.37 -3.95
CA ILE A 15 -11.82 -0.68 -4.37
C ILE A 15 -12.07 -2.19 -4.41
N GLY A 16 -11.14 -3.02 -4.89
CA GLY A 16 -11.33 -4.47 -4.98
C GLY A 16 -11.64 -5.14 -3.64
N PRO A 17 -10.83 -4.95 -2.58
CA PRO A 17 -11.15 -5.44 -1.24
C PRO A 17 -12.53 -5.00 -0.72
N HIS A 18 -12.91 -3.74 -0.95
CA HIS A 18 -14.22 -3.23 -0.56
C HIS A 18 -15.35 -3.89 -1.36
N ALA A 19 -15.17 -4.07 -2.67
CA ALA A 19 -16.09 -4.79 -3.53
C ALA A 19 -16.22 -6.26 -3.10
N GLY A 20 -15.13 -6.90 -2.65
CA GLY A 20 -15.16 -8.25 -2.06
C GLY A 20 -16.05 -8.32 -0.82
N ILE A 21 -15.92 -7.35 0.10
CA ILE A 21 -16.78 -7.28 1.29
C ILE A 21 -18.23 -7.00 0.90
N LEU A 22 -18.47 -6.03 0.03
CA LEU A 22 -19.83 -5.60 -0.34
C LEU A 22 -20.57 -6.68 -1.13
N SER A 23 -19.89 -7.38 -2.03
CA SER A 23 -20.40 -8.54 -2.77
C SER A 23 -20.68 -9.77 -1.89
N SER A 24 -20.42 -9.72 -0.59
CA SER A 24 -20.90 -10.74 0.36
C SER A 24 -22.26 -10.38 0.99
N LYS A 25 -22.61 -9.08 1.02
CA LYS A 25 -23.75 -8.54 1.78
C LYS A 25 -24.94 -8.16 0.91
N LEU A 26 -24.71 -7.80 -0.35
CA LEU A 26 -25.77 -7.34 -1.25
C LEU A 26 -26.59 -8.51 -1.83
N GLU A 27 -27.78 -8.19 -2.34
CA GLU A 27 -28.60 -9.11 -3.15
C GLU A 27 -27.85 -9.57 -4.42
N PRO A 28 -28.15 -10.77 -4.98
CA PRO A 28 -27.39 -11.36 -6.09
C PRO A 28 -27.17 -10.42 -7.29
N ALA A 29 -28.22 -9.73 -7.74
CA ALA A 29 -28.15 -8.83 -8.90
C ALA A 29 -27.21 -7.63 -8.67
N ARG A 30 -27.24 -7.01 -7.48
CA ARG A 30 -26.31 -5.93 -7.15
C ARG A 30 -24.91 -6.46 -6.87
N SER A 31 -24.81 -7.63 -6.23
CA SER A 31 -23.55 -8.33 -5.97
C SER A 31 -22.77 -8.58 -7.26
N LEU A 32 -23.43 -9.07 -8.32
CA LEU A 32 -22.81 -9.27 -9.63
C LEU A 32 -22.23 -7.97 -10.21
N ARG A 33 -22.99 -6.86 -10.14
CA ARG A 33 -22.53 -5.54 -10.64
C ARG A 33 -21.30 -5.06 -9.87
N ILE A 34 -21.26 -5.27 -8.55
CA ILE A 34 -20.10 -4.95 -7.72
C ILE A 34 -18.91 -5.84 -8.06
N ILE A 35 -19.10 -7.14 -8.30
CA ILE A 35 -18.02 -8.05 -8.72
C ILE A 35 -17.43 -7.59 -10.05
N ILE A 36 -18.27 -7.27 -11.04
CA ILE A 36 -17.83 -6.80 -12.36
C ILE A 36 -17.07 -5.48 -12.22
N GLY A 37 -17.69 -4.44 -11.65
CA GLY A 37 -17.08 -3.12 -11.53
C GLY A 37 -15.84 -3.11 -10.64
N GLY A 38 -15.87 -3.84 -9.53
CA GLY A 38 -14.74 -4.01 -8.62
C GLY A 38 -13.56 -4.70 -9.30
N THR A 39 -13.81 -5.75 -10.07
CA THR A 39 -12.77 -6.45 -10.83
C THR A 39 -12.16 -5.54 -11.90
N THR A 40 -12.97 -4.79 -12.64
CA THR A 40 -12.49 -3.86 -13.68
C THR A 40 -11.59 -2.77 -13.08
N ILE A 41 -12.05 -2.08 -12.03
CA ILE A 41 -11.28 -0.97 -11.43
C ILE A 41 -10.02 -1.51 -10.74
N GLN A 42 -10.11 -2.66 -10.06
CA GLN A 42 -8.93 -3.32 -9.49
C GLN A 42 -7.89 -3.64 -10.55
N GLY A 43 -8.32 -4.15 -11.72
CA GLY A 43 -7.45 -4.43 -12.85
C GLY A 43 -6.71 -3.19 -13.34
N VAL A 44 -7.41 -2.06 -13.52
CA VAL A 44 -6.79 -0.78 -13.91
C VAL A 44 -5.72 -0.35 -12.88
N GLY A 45 -6.07 -0.35 -11.59
CA GLY A 45 -5.13 0.01 -10.52
C GLY A 45 -3.87 -0.87 -10.52
N PHE A 46 -4.05 -2.18 -10.73
CA PHE A 46 -2.93 -3.12 -10.77
C PHE A 46 -2.05 -2.93 -12.02
N LEU A 47 -2.64 -2.77 -13.20
CA LEU A 47 -1.89 -2.57 -14.46
C LEU A 47 -1.07 -1.28 -14.44
N VAL A 48 -1.62 -0.17 -13.94
CA VAL A 48 -0.86 1.08 -13.75
C VAL A 48 0.29 0.87 -12.78
N SER A 49 0.07 0.12 -11.71
CA SER A 49 1.12 -0.21 -10.73
C SER A 49 2.24 -1.06 -11.32
N LEU A 50 1.94 -1.98 -12.26
CA LEU A 50 2.95 -2.78 -12.95
C LEU A 50 3.93 -1.90 -13.76
N MET A 51 3.44 -0.84 -14.39
CA MET A 51 4.31 0.11 -15.12
C MET A 51 5.30 0.79 -14.15
N VAL A 52 4.82 1.15 -12.95
CA VAL A 52 5.65 1.74 -11.90
C VAL A 52 6.63 0.72 -11.30
N TYR A 53 6.23 -0.54 -11.13
CA TYR A 53 7.12 -1.60 -10.67
C TYR A 53 8.31 -1.79 -11.60
N SER A 54 8.09 -1.80 -12.92
CA SER A 54 9.17 -1.93 -13.91
C SER A 54 10.24 -0.85 -13.73
N ALA A 55 9.84 0.41 -13.68
CA ALA A 55 10.75 1.53 -13.48
C ALA A 55 11.41 1.53 -12.08
N PHE A 56 10.69 1.07 -11.04
CA PHE A 56 11.24 0.94 -9.71
C PHE A 56 12.34 -0.14 -9.63
N ILE A 57 12.09 -1.34 -10.18
CA ILE A 57 13.08 -2.42 -10.25
C ILE A 57 14.30 -1.97 -11.05
N TYR A 58 14.09 -1.36 -12.22
CA TYR A 58 15.18 -0.81 -13.04
C TYR A 58 16.05 0.17 -12.23
N ARG A 59 15.44 1.06 -11.44
CA ARG A 59 16.19 1.97 -10.58
C ARG A 59 16.98 1.23 -9.50
N LEU A 60 16.39 0.22 -8.84
CA LEU A 60 17.12 -0.53 -7.81
C LEU A 60 18.32 -1.29 -8.38
N MET A 61 18.27 -1.71 -9.65
CA MET A 61 19.36 -2.40 -10.33
C MET A 61 20.45 -1.44 -10.85
N SER A 62 20.08 -0.21 -11.21
CA SER A 62 20.99 0.78 -11.82
C SER A 62 21.54 1.83 -10.85
N GLN A 63 20.93 1.99 -9.68
CA GLN A 63 21.25 3.04 -8.71
C GLN A 63 21.33 2.47 -7.29
N LYS A 64 21.97 3.20 -6.38
CA LYS A 64 21.99 2.86 -4.95
C LYS A 64 20.58 2.87 -4.36
N LEU A 65 20.41 2.18 -3.23
CA LEU A 65 19.19 2.23 -2.43
C LEU A 65 18.76 3.69 -2.17
N PRO A 66 17.44 3.96 -2.07
CA PRO A 66 16.95 5.29 -1.68
C PRO A 66 17.61 5.79 -0.39
N ARG A 67 17.65 7.12 -0.21
CA ARG A 67 18.06 7.73 1.06
C ARG A 67 17.21 7.18 2.20
N GLU A 68 17.81 7.00 3.37
CA GLU A 68 17.21 6.29 4.51
C GLU A 68 15.82 6.84 4.87
N ASN A 69 15.66 8.17 4.93
CA ASN A 69 14.39 8.84 5.25
C ASN A 69 13.23 8.56 4.27
N VAL A 70 13.51 8.11 3.03
CA VAL A 70 12.47 7.79 2.04
C VAL A 70 12.32 6.29 1.80
N ARG A 71 13.11 5.46 2.49
CA ARG A 71 13.01 3.99 2.41
C ARG A 71 11.69 3.43 2.93
N PRO A 72 11.00 4.00 3.95
CA PRO A 72 9.71 3.47 4.37
C PRO A 72 8.73 3.33 3.20
N GLY A 73 8.74 4.30 2.27
CA GLY A 73 7.96 4.28 1.04
C GLY A 73 8.26 3.11 0.09
N MET A 74 9.29 2.31 0.32
CA MET A 74 9.53 1.08 -0.46
C MET A 74 8.45 0.03 -0.22
N PHE A 75 7.88 -0.04 0.99
CA PHE A 75 6.79 -0.98 1.30
C PHE A 75 5.51 -0.72 0.50
N VAL A 76 5.35 0.47 -0.07
CA VAL A 76 4.27 0.82 -0.99
C VAL A 76 4.26 -0.11 -2.22
N SER A 77 5.40 -0.74 -2.54
CA SER A 77 5.44 -1.76 -3.60
C SER A 77 4.73 -3.07 -3.24
N VAL A 78 4.47 -3.36 -1.96
CA VAL A 78 3.73 -4.56 -1.52
C VAL A 78 2.23 -4.45 -1.83
N GLY A 79 1.68 -3.26 -1.70
CA GLY A 79 0.23 -3.03 -1.70
C GLY A 79 -0.49 -3.47 -2.97
N PRO A 80 -0.06 -3.09 -4.19
CA PRO A 80 -0.86 -3.34 -5.40
C PRO A 80 -1.18 -4.81 -5.65
N SER A 81 -0.19 -5.69 -5.56
CA SER A 81 -0.43 -7.13 -5.72
C SER A 81 -1.24 -7.69 -4.55
N ALA A 82 -0.94 -7.30 -3.31
CA ALA A 82 -1.64 -7.78 -2.13
C ALA A 82 -3.13 -7.37 -2.09
N PHE A 83 -3.45 -6.10 -2.37
CA PHE A 83 -4.83 -5.63 -2.46
C PHE A 83 -5.58 -6.31 -3.61
N THR A 84 -4.92 -6.56 -4.74
CA THR A 84 -5.51 -7.29 -5.86
C THR A 84 -5.87 -8.71 -5.45
N VAL A 85 -4.96 -9.43 -4.78
CA VAL A 85 -5.25 -10.77 -4.23
C VAL A 85 -6.44 -10.73 -3.28
N SER A 86 -6.41 -9.82 -2.30
CA SER A 86 -7.47 -9.69 -1.31
C SER A 86 -8.82 -9.32 -1.94
N GLY A 87 -8.85 -8.51 -2.99
CA GLY A 87 -10.08 -8.12 -3.68
C GLY A 87 -10.63 -9.22 -4.56
N ILE A 88 -9.82 -9.72 -5.49
CA ILE A 88 -10.23 -10.67 -6.53
C ILE A 88 -10.64 -12.02 -5.92
N VAL A 89 -9.88 -12.55 -4.96
CA VAL A 89 -10.23 -13.82 -4.29
C VAL A 89 -11.55 -13.71 -3.55
N ASN A 90 -11.79 -12.61 -2.83
CA ASN A 90 -13.02 -12.43 -2.08
C ASN A 90 -14.23 -12.23 -3.01
N MET A 91 -14.11 -11.44 -4.07
CA MET A 91 -15.19 -11.30 -5.07
C MET A 91 -15.49 -12.65 -5.76
N ALA A 92 -14.46 -13.40 -6.14
CA ALA A 92 -14.63 -14.71 -6.78
C ALA A 92 -15.27 -15.74 -5.84
N ALA A 93 -15.03 -15.67 -4.53
CA ALA A 93 -15.70 -16.51 -3.54
C ALA A 93 -17.22 -16.30 -3.51
N HIS A 94 -17.71 -15.15 -3.98
CA HIS A 94 -19.13 -14.80 -4.06
C HIS A 94 -19.72 -14.97 -5.47
N ALA A 95 -18.96 -15.46 -6.45
CA ALA A 95 -19.45 -15.64 -7.81
C ALA A 95 -20.69 -16.56 -7.87
N LYS A 96 -20.62 -17.73 -7.21
CA LYS A 96 -21.68 -18.76 -7.28
C LYS A 96 -23.04 -18.29 -6.77
N ARG A 97 -23.06 -17.40 -5.78
CA ARG A 97 -24.31 -16.80 -5.26
C ARG A 97 -24.79 -15.61 -6.08
N SER A 98 -23.92 -15.02 -6.90
CA SER A 98 -24.17 -13.75 -7.59
C SER A 98 -24.53 -13.94 -9.05
N PHE A 99 -24.08 -15.01 -9.68
CA PHE A 99 -24.25 -15.27 -11.11
C PHE A 99 -25.64 -15.87 -11.36
N PRO A 100 -26.50 -15.22 -12.18
CA PRO A 100 -27.76 -15.80 -12.66
C PRO A 100 -27.55 -17.15 -13.36
N GLU A 101 -28.58 -18.00 -13.42
CA GLU A 101 -28.47 -19.35 -14.02
C GLU A 101 -28.03 -19.34 -15.49
N ASP A 102 -28.48 -18.35 -16.25
CA ASP A 102 -28.18 -18.14 -17.67
C ASP A 102 -26.92 -17.29 -17.92
N PHE A 103 -26.23 -16.84 -16.85
CA PHE A 103 -25.05 -16.00 -16.98
C PHE A 103 -23.94 -16.72 -17.73
N MET A 104 -23.51 -16.14 -18.86
CA MET A 104 -22.56 -16.76 -19.79
C MET A 104 -23.00 -18.17 -20.27
N GLY A 105 -24.31 -18.39 -20.38
CA GLY A 105 -24.92 -19.66 -20.81
C GLY A 105 -25.02 -20.73 -19.72
N ASN A 106 -24.20 -20.66 -18.67
CA ASN A 106 -24.29 -21.52 -17.49
C ASN A 106 -23.62 -20.84 -16.30
N GLY A 107 -24.40 -20.14 -15.48
CA GLY A 107 -23.88 -19.31 -14.38
C GLY A 107 -23.17 -20.10 -13.30
N ALA A 108 -23.66 -21.31 -12.98
CA ALA A 108 -23.03 -22.18 -11.99
C ALA A 108 -21.63 -22.60 -12.43
N LEU A 109 -21.49 -23.04 -13.68
CA LEU A 109 -20.20 -23.40 -14.27
C LEU A 109 -19.28 -22.18 -14.39
N ALA A 110 -19.78 -21.06 -14.88
CA ALA A 110 -19.02 -19.83 -15.01
C ALA A 110 -18.46 -19.36 -13.66
N ALA A 111 -19.25 -19.44 -12.59
CA ALA A 111 -18.83 -19.09 -11.24
C ALA A 111 -17.71 -20.02 -10.72
N ASP A 112 -17.84 -21.33 -10.93
CA ASP A 112 -16.84 -22.30 -10.50
C ASP A 112 -15.52 -22.10 -11.30
N ILE A 113 -15.59 -21.83 -12.61
CA ILE A 113 -14.42 -21.49 -13.45
C ILE A 113 -13.75 -20.20 -12.95
N VAL A 114 -14.51 -19.11 -12.78
CA VAL A 114 -13.98 -17.82 -12.31
C VAL A 114 -13.28 -18.00 -10.97
N LYS A 115 -13.85 -18.76 -10.04
CA LYS A 115 -13.24 -19.03 -8.73
C LYS A 115 -11.90 -19.75 -8.85
N VAL A 116 -11.81 -20.79 -9.69
CA VAL A 116 -10.55 -21.53 -9.90
C VAL A 116 -9.49 -20.64 -10.53
N VAL A 117 -9.83 -19.95 -11.62
CA VAL A 117 -8.90 -19.07 -12.34
C VAL A 117 -8.42 -17.93 -11.44
N ALA A 118 -9.34 -17.29 -10.71
CA ALA A 118 -9.02 -16.21 -9.78
C ALA A 118 -8.08 -16.68 -8.66
N ASN A 119 -8.34 -17.83 -8.04
CA ASN A 119 -7.52 -18.35 -6.96
C ASN A 119 -6.09 -18.64 -7.41
N PHE A 120 -5.91 -19.33 -8.54
CA PHE A 120 -4.57 -19.62 -9.08
C PHE A 120 -3.87 -18.35 -9.57
N SER A 121 -4.61 -17.42 -10.19
CA SER A 121 -4.04 -16.14 -10.62
C SER A 121 -3.62 -15.27 -9.43
N CYS A 122 -4.35 -15.32 -8.33
CA CYS A 122 -3.98 -14.58 -7.14
C CYS A 122 -2.82 -15.24 -6.38
N LEU A 123 -2.58 -16.54 -6.55
CA LEU A 123 -1.47 -17.23 -5.88
C LEU A 123 -0.09 -16.68 -6.31
N TRP A 124 0.12 -16.44 -7.61
CA TRP A 124 1.40 -15.86 -8.08
C TRP A 124 1.51 -14.37 -7.76
N LEU A 125 0.41 -13.62 -7.77
CA LEU A 125 0.37 -12.23 -7.30
C LEU A 125 0.68 -12.12 -5.80
N TRP A 126 0.25 -13.08 -5.00
CA TRP A 126 0.63 -13.16 -3.59
C TRP A 126 2.14 -13.38 -3.44
N GLY A 127 2.73 -14.23 -4.28
CA GLY A 127 4.20 -14.36 -4.39
C GLY A 127 4.90 -13.05 -4.74
N LEU A 128 4.34 -12.25 -5.66
CA LEU A 128 4.87 -10.93 -6.00
C LEU A 128 4.80 -9.95 -4.82
N ALA A 129 3.73 -9.98 -4.02
CA ALA A 129 3.62 -9.18 -2.80
C ALA A 129 4.71 -9.54 -1.77
N ILE A 130 4.94 -10.84 -1.56
CA ILE A 130 6.00 -11.36 -0.68
C ILE A 130 7.38 -10.94 -1.18
N PHE A 131 7.61 -11.00 -2.50
CA PHE A 131 8.87 -10.56 -3.11
C PHE A 131 9.19 -9.09 -2.79
N PHE A 132 8.23 -8.18 -2.99
CA PHE A 132 8.41 -6.78 -2.65
C PHE A 132 8.54 -6.54 -1.15
N PHE A 133 7.86 -7.34 -0.31
CA PHE A 133 8.00 -7.28 1.13
C PHE A 133 9.44 -7.60 1.57
N PHE A 134 10.06 -8.63 0.99
CA PHE A 134 11.45 -8.95 1.25
C PHE A 134 12.40 -7.86 0.76
N ILE A 135 12.23 -7.35 -0.47
CA ILE A 135 13.05 -6.24 -0.98
C ILE A 135 12.99 -5.03 -0.04
N ALA A 136 11.77 -4.63 0.36
CA ALA A 136 11.58 -3.51 1.26
C ALA A 136 12.22 -3.79 2.63
N SER A 137 12.03 -4.97 3.20
CA SER A 137 12.59 -5.34 4.51
C SER A 137 14.11 -5.35 4.51
N PHE A 138 14.75 -5.99 3.53
CA PHE A 138 16.21 -6.04 3.41
C PHE A 138 16.82 -4.67 3.14
N ALA A 139 16.14 -3.80 2.37
CA ALA A 139 16.60 -2.44 2.15
C ALA A 139 16.64 -1.60 3.43
N HIS A 140 15.86 -1.94 4.46
CA HIS A 140 15.88 -1.27 5.75
C HIS A 140 16.96 -1.79 6.70
N TRP A 141 17.54 -2.97 6.46
CA TRP A 141 18.58 -3.54 7.34
C TRP A 141 19.75 -2.58 7.56
N SER A 142 20.20 -1.90 6.50
CA SER A 142 21.29 -0.90 6.60
C SER A 142 20.87 0.43 7.25
N ALA A 143 19.57 0.71 7.36
CA ALA A 143 19.00 1.91 7.99
C ALA A 143 18.60 1.69 9.47
N ILE A 144 18.83 0.49 10.02
CA ILE A 144 18.58 0.22 11.44
C ILE A 144 19.65 0.93 12.28
N GLY A 145 19.24 1.84 13.16
CA GLY A 145 20.12 2.50 14.12
C GLY A 145 19.58 3.85 14.63
N PRO A 146 20.03 4.32 15.81
CA PRO A 146 19.64 5.62 16.34
C PRO A 146 20.04 6.76 15.38
N GLY A 147 19.12 7.70 15.14
CA GLY A 147 19.40 8.90 14.34
C GLY A 147 19.51 8.71 12.83
N ARG A 148 19.34 7.49 12.30
CA ARG A 148 19.44 7.21 10.86
C ARG A 148 18.20 7.60 10.05
N MET A 149 17.03 7.55 10.67
CA MET A 149 15.78 7.94 10.04
C MET A 149 15.07 9.02 10.85
N VAL A 150 14.73 10.13 10.19
CA VAL A 150 13.82 11.15 10.70
C VAL A 150 12.39 10.73 10.38
N PHE A 151 11.47 10.94 11.31
CA PHE A 151 10.07 10.63 11.09
C PHE A 151 9.51 11.47 9.93
N SER A 152 8.74 10.82 9.08
CA SER A 152 8.02 11.41 7.95
C SER A 152 6.70 10.65 7.77
N MET A 153 5.72 11.21 7.06
CA MET A 153 4.43 10.53 6.89
C MET A 153 4.57 9.22 6.09
N ALA A 154 5.65 9.10 5.30
CA ALA A 154 6.01 7.86 4.62
C ALA A 154 6.17 6.64 5.56
N TRP A 155 6.40 6.84 6.86
CA TRP A 155 6.50 5.75 7.85
C TRP A 155 5.22 4.91 7.95
N PHE A 156 4.04 5.47 7.63
CA PHE A 156 2.80 4.67 7.55
C PHE A 156 2.84 3.58 6.47
N SER A 157 3.80 3.65 5.54
CA SER A 157 4.08 2.56 4.59
C SER A 157 4.59 1.29 5.26
N PHE A 158 5.11 1.34 6.49
CA PHE A 158 5.42 0.13 7.26
C PHE A 158 4.16 -0.66 7.64
N VAL A 159 3.00 -0.01 7.62
CA VAL A 159 1.74 -0.58 8.13
C VAL A 159 0.76 -0.84 7.00
N PHE A 160 0.45 0.18 6.22
CA PHE A 160 -0.70 0.15 5.30
C PHE A 160 -0.59 -0.94 4.21
N PRO A 161 0.49 -1.00 3.39
CA PRO A 161 0.67 -2.07 2.41
C PRO A 161 0.83 -3.47 3.04
N ASN A 162 1.43 -3.55 4.22
CA ASN A 162 1.63 -4.83 4.92
C ASN A 162 0.32 -5.38 5.49
N THR A 163 -0.64 -4.50 5.83
CA THR A 163 -2.01 -4.92 6.15
C THR A 163 -2.63 -5.66 4.97
N ALA A 164 -2.47 -5.13 3.75
CA ALA A 164 -2.94 -5.79 2.53
C ALA A 164 -2.26 -7.15 2.32
N LEU A 165 -0.97 -7.27 2.61
CA LEU A 165 -0.27 -8.55 2.50
C LEU A 165 -0.85 -9.59 3.45
N ILE A 166 -1.18 -9.20 4.69
CA ILE A 166 -1.82 -10.10 5.65
C ILE A 166 -3.21 -10.52 5.18
N THR A 167 -4.03 -9.57 4.71
CA THR A 167 -5.38 -9.91 4.20
C THR A 167 -5.30 -10.80 2.96
N ALA A 168 -4.31 -10.59 2.08
CA ALA A 168 -4.02 -11.46 0.95
C ALA A 168 -3.62 -12.86 1.40
N THR A 169 -2.74 -12.98 2.41
CA THR A 169 -2.35 -14.27 3.00
C THR A 169 -3.55 -15.02 3.54
N PHE A 170 -4.47 -14.36 4.26
CA PHE A 170 -5.71 -14.99 4.71
C PHE A 170 -6.63 -15.38 3.56
N ALA A 171 -6.75 -14.54 2.54
CA ALA A 171 -7.57 -14.83 1.36
C ALA A 171 -7.07 -16.09 0.64
N ILE A 172 -5.75 -16.22 0.43
CA ILE A 172 -5.13 -17.42 -0.14
C ILE A 172 -5.29 -18.62 0.79
N GLY A 173 -5.03 -18.47 2.08
CA GLY A 173 -5.20 -19.54 3.07
C GLY A 173 -6.62 -20.12 3.06
N LYS A 174 -7.64 -19.27 2.96
CA LYS A 174 -9.04 -19.68 2.85
C LYS A 174 -9.38 -20.27 1.49
N ALA A 175 -8.91 -19.66 0.39
CA ALA A 175 -9.19 -20.10 -0.97
C ALA A 175 -8.65 -21.50 -1.28
N PHE A 176 -7.48 -21.84 -0.72
CA PHE A 176 -6.81 -23.13 -0.89
C PHE A 176 -7.07 -24.09 0.28
N SER A 177 -7.94 -23.73 1.24
CA SER A 177 -8.19 -24.52 2.45
C SER A 177 -6.91 -24.89 3.22
N CYS A 178 -5.91 -23.99 3.21
CA CYS A 178 -4.61 -24.22 3.80
C CYS A 178 -4.50 -23.55 5.18
N LYS A 179 -4.59 -24.38 6.22
CA LYS A 179 -4.49 -23.93 7.63
C LYS A 179 -3.11 -23.34 7.94
N ALA A 180 -2.04 -23.87 7.37
CA ALA A 180 -0.67 -23.37 7.60
C ALA A 180 -0.51 -21.91 7.13
N ILE A 181 -0.99 -21.58 5.94
CA ILE A 181 -0.97 -20.19 5.42
C ILE A 181 -1.82 -19.27 6.31
N SER A 182 -2.96 -19.76 6.81
CA SER A 182 -3.80 -18.98 7.72
C SER A 182 -3.11 -18.71 9.07
N ILE A 183 -2.35 -19.68 9.59
CA ILE A 183 -1.54 -19.50 10.82
C ILE A 183 -0.43 -18.47 10.58
N ILE A 184 0.24 -18.51 9.42
CA ILE A 184 1.24 -17.50 9.03
C ILE A 184 0.58 -16.11 9.00
N GLY A 185 -0.58 -15.98 8.38
CA GLY A 185 -1.34 -14.72 8.37
C GLY A 185 -1.61 -14.20 9.79
N CYS A 186 -2.01 -15.09 10.71
CA CYS A 186 -2.21 -14.74 12.13
C CYS A 186 -0.90 -14.28 12.80
N ALA A 187 0.20 -15.00 12.59
CA ALA A 187 1.51 -14.65 13.13
C ALA A 187 1.99 -13.28 12.62
N MET A 188 1.71 -12.92 11.36
CA MET A 188 2.07 -11.63 10.77
C MET A 188 1.31 -10.44 11.39
N VAL A 189 0.13 -10.66 12.00
CA VAL A 189 -0.67 -9.59 12.61
C VAL A 189 0.06 -8.97 13.80
N PHE A 190 0.71 -9.77 14.64
CA PHE A 190 1.40 -9.31 15.84
C PHE A 190 2.49 -8.25 15.56
N PRO A 191 3.51 -8.51 14.71
CA PRO A 191 4.52 -7.50 14.40
C PRO A 191 3.94 -6.29 13.68
N LEU A 192 2.86 -6.45 12.90
CA LEU A 192 2.19 -5.33 12.24
C LEU A 192 1.53 -4.39 13.26
N ILE A 193 0.83 -4.92 14.26
CA ILE A 193 0.21 -4.11 15.33
C ILE A 193 1.30 -3.38 16.14
N LEU A 194 2.39 -4.08 16.49
CA LEU A 194 3.52 -3.46 17.18
C LEU A 194 4.13 -2.32 16.34
N MET A 195 4.31 -2.54 15.04
CA MET A 195 4.79 -1.53 14.10
C MET A 195 3.83 -0.35 14.02
N TYR A 196 2.51 -0.58 14.00
CA TYR A 196 1.51 0.48 14.00
C TYR A 196 1.59 1.36 15.25
N ILE A 197 1.65 0.74 16.44
CA ILE A 197 1.81 1.45 17.71
C ILE A 197 3.11 2.26 17.71
N PHE A 198 4.21 1.66 17.23
CA PHE A 198 5.50 2.33 17.10
C PHE A 198 5.46 3.55 16.16
N VAL A 199 4.87 3.41 14.98
CA VAL A 199 4.73 4.51 14.01
C VAL A 199 3.86 5.64 14.58
N CYS A 200 2.74 5.31 15.24
CA CYS A 200 1.88 6.30 15.90
C CYS A 200 2.62 7.02 17.05
N TYR A 201 3.37 6.29 17.88
CA TYR A 201 4.19 6.89 18.92
C TYR A 201 5.23 7.86 18.34
N MET A 202 5.94 7.46 17.28
CA MET A 202 6.94 8.29 16.61
C MET A 202 6.31 9.53 15.95
N MET A 203 5.08 9.42 15.43
CA MET A 203 4.31 10.55 14.93
C MET A 203 4.03 11.56 16.04
N VAL A 204 3.52 11.11 17.20
CA VAL A 204 3.25 11.99 18.35
C VAL A 204 4.54 12.65 18.83
N ARG A 205 5.64 11.90 18.94
CA ARG A 205 6.96 12.44 19.27
C ARG A 205 7.39 13.51 18.27
N ALA A 206 7.22 13.27 16.97
CA ALA A 206 7.60 14.19 15.90
C ALA A 206 6.79 15.50 15.96
N ILE A 207 5.50 15.43 16.32
CA ILE A 207 4.68 16.62 16.58
C ILE A 207 5.24 17.38 17.80
N VAL A 208 5.46 16.71 18.93
CA VAL A 208 5.96 17.33 20.17
C VAL A 208 7.35 17.99 19.97
N HIS A 209 8.21 17.40 19.15
CA HIS A 209 9.55 17.93 18.86
C HIS A 209 9.55 18.91 17.67
N HIS A 210 8.38 19.31 17.18
CA HIS A 210 8.23 20.24 16.04
C HIS A 210 9.02 19.77 14.81
N GLN A 211 9.00 18.48 14.52
CA GLN A 211 9.62 17.88 13.32
C GLN A 211 8.65 17.87 12.13
N ILE A 212 7.36 17.80 12.41
CA ILE A 212 6.24 17.89 11.48
C ILE A 212 5.22 18.91 12.00
N LEU A 213 4.35 19.43 11.13
CA LEU A 213 3.36 20.46 11.46
C LEU A 213 3.97 21.72 12.10
N TRP A 214 5.17 22.10 11.67
CA TRP A 214 5.88 23.28 12.13
C TRP A 214 6.42 24.09 10.95
N PRO A 215 6.41 25.44 11.00
CA PRO A 215 6.87 26.26 9.88
C PRO A 215 8.26 25.86 9.37
N GLN A 216 8.40 25.75 8.04
CA GLN A 216 9.64 25.42 7.33
C GLN A 216 10.28 24.06 7.72
N LYS A 217 9.49 23.14 8.29
CA LYS A 217 9.92 21.77 8.63
C LYS A 217 8.94 20.74 8.07
N GLY A 218 9.41 19.50 7.94
CA GLY A 218 8.62 18.39 7.42
C GLY A 218 8.65 18.29 5.89
N GLU A 219 7.63 17.63 5.34
CA GLU A 219 7.50 17.37 3.91
C GLU A 219 7.12 18.64 3.13
N ASP A 220 6.31 19.52 3.74
CA ASP A 220 5.75 20.73 3.10
C ASP A 220 6.62 21.98 3.28
N LYS A 221 7.87 21.82 3.73
CA LYS A 221 8.75 22.93 4.10
C LYS A 221 9.03 23.92 2.96
N ASP A 222 9.03 23.43 1.73
CA ASP A 222 9.31 24.19 0.50
C ASP A 222 8.00 24.56 -0.22
N GLU A 223 6.85 24.19 0.36
CA GLU A 223 5.51 24.45 -0.18
C GLU A 223 4.87 25.63 0.56
N GLY A 224 4.09 26.45 -0.14
CA GLY A 224 3.31 27.53 0.48
C GLY A 224 3.98 28.90 0.63
N GLY A 225 5.20 29.10 0.13
CA GLY A 225 5.79 30.45 -0.01
C GLY A 225 6.03 31.20 1.32
N PHE A 226 6.26 30.47 2.41
CA PHE A 226 6.45 31.05 3.74
C PHE A 226 7.75 31.87 3.85
N GLU A 227 7.70 33.15 3.51
CA GLU A 227 8.74 34.13 3.86
C GLU A 227 8.61 34.50 5.35
N VAL A 228 9.56 34.02 6.16
CA VAL A 228 9.75 34.59 7.50
C VAL A 228 10.35 35.97 7.28
N ASN A 229 9.64 37.03 7.71
CA ASN A 229 10.20 38.37 7.89
C ASN A 229 11.38 38.27 8.86
N ARG A 230 12.56 37.91 8.35
CA ARG A 230 13.81 38.02 9.09
C ARG A 230 13.97 39.50 9.37
N ILE A 231 13.76 39.89 10.61
CA ILE A 231 14.19 41.20 11.10
C ILE A 231 15.69 41.25 10.81
N LYS A 232 16.07 41.94 9.73
CA LYS A 232 17.47 42.25 9.48
C LYS A 232 17.91 43.10 10.67
N PRO A 233 18.98 42.75 11.39
CA PRO A 233 19.54 43.70 12.34
C PRO A 233 19.89 44.95 11.54
N GLU A 234 19.33 46.09 11.93
CA GLU A 234 19.76 47.38 11.39
C GLU A 234 21.26 47.49 11.66
N SER A 235 22.04 47.46 10.59
CA SER A 235 23.44 47.84 10.63
C SER A 235 23.50 49.27 11.18
N PRO A 236 24.22 49.54 12.29
CA PRO A 236 24.38 50.88 12.80
C PRO A 236 24.97 51.75 11.69
N GLY A 237 24.32 52.88 11.43
CA GLY A 237 24.61 53.77 10.31
C GLY A 237 26.10 54.00 10.10
N GLU A 238 26.55 53.73 8.89
CA GLU A 238 27.81 54.20 8.35
C GLU A 238 27.66 55.72 8.14
N ASN A 239 27.94 56.48 9.19
CA ASN A 239 28.12 57.93 9.09
C ASN A 239 29.47 58.17 8.39
N THR A 240 29.45 58.33 7.07
CA THR A 240 30.53 58.97 6.33
C THR A 240 30.28 60.48 6.31
N PRO A 241 31.13 61.30 6.96
CA PRO A 241 31.17 62.72 6.68
C PRO A 241 31.91 62.96 5.36
N VAL A 242 31.43 64.02 4.68
CA VAL A 242 31.80 64.54 3.36
C VAL A 242 33.30 64.75 3.17
#